data_AF-A0A5N3PDK9-F1
#
_entry.id   AF-A0A5N3PDK9-F1
#
_cell.length_a   1.000
_cell.length_b   1.000
_cell.length_c   1.000
_cell.angle_alpha   90.00
_cell.angle_beta   90.00
_cell.angle_gamma   90.00
#
_symmetry.space_group_name_H-M   'P 1'
#
loop_
_entity.id
_entity.type
_entity.pdbx_description
1 polymer ?
#
loop_
_entity_poly.entity_id
_entity_poly.type
_entity_poly.pdbx_seq_one_letter_code
_entity_poly.pdbx_strand_id
1 'polypeptide(L)' 'YLNNRIEQDHRAIKRRVRPMLGFQTVHTARVILGGIEMIHMMRKQQAKYARNPDPSLASQFDLLAA' A
#
# COMPACT_ATOMS: atom_id res chain seq x y z
N TYR A 1 -5.09 -14.28 -21.14
CA TYR A 1 -4.25 -14.63 -19.98
C TYR A 1 -4.07 -13.41 -19.08
N LEU A 2 -5.01 -13.17 -18.16
CA LEU A 2 -4.99 -12.04 -17.21
C LEU A 2 -4.37 -12.38 -15.84
N ASN A 3 -4.06 -13.67 -15.60
CA ASN A 3 -3.61 -14.18 -14.29
C ASN A 3 -2.33 -13.53 -13.76
N ASN A 4 -1.40 -13.13 -14.63
CA ASN A 4 -0.11 -12.59 -14.22
C ASN A 4 -0.19 -11.34 -13.34
N ARG A 5 -1.20 -10.48 -13.51
CA ARG A 5 -1.24 -9.21 -12.78
C ARG A 5 -1.65 -9.39 -11.33
N ILE A 6 -2.66 -10.24 -11.08
CA ILE A 6 -3.11 -10.56 -9.73
C ILE A 6 -1.99 -11.33 -9.01
N GLU A 7 -1.43 -12.37 -9.63
CA GLU A 7 -0.34 -13.14 -9.01
C GLU A 7 0.91 -12.30 -8.73
N GLN A 8 1.27 -11.33 -9.58
CA GLN A 8 2.38 -10.42 -9.33
C GLN A 8 2.13 -9.51 -8.13
N ASP A 9 0.93 -8.96 -8.01
CA ASP A 9 0.57 -8.08 -6.89
C ASP A 9 0.58 -8.85 -5.57
N HIS A 10 -0.04 -10.03 -5.55
CA HIS A 10 0.03 -10.95 -4.41
C HIS A 10 1.48 -11.33 -4.06
N ARG A 11 2.35 -11.54 -5.05
CA ARG A 11 3.77 -11.86 -4.81
C ARG A 11 4.52 -10.67 -4.22
N ALA A 12 4.22 -9.45 -4.65
CA ALA A 12 4.82 -8.23 -4.11
C ALA A 12 4.42 -8.01 -2.64
N ILE A 13 3.13 -8.17 -2.32
CA ILE A 13 2.61 -8.09 -0.96
C ILE A 13 3.25 -9.18 -0.09
N LYS A 14 3.24 -10.45 -0.52
CA LYS A 14 3.86 -11.55 0.23
C LYS A 14 5.34 -11.28 0.48
N ARG A 15 6.09 -10.73 -0.48
CA ARG A 15 7.52 -10.40 -0.29
C ARG A 15 7.75 -9.35 0.79
N ARG A 16 6.86 -8.35 0.91
CA ARG A 16 6.94 -7.29 1.93
C ARG A 16 6.52 -7.77 3.32
N VAL A 17 5.53 -8.65 3.38
CA VAL A 17 4.98 -9.18 4.65
C VAL A 17 5.81 -10.35 5.20
N ARG A 18 6.49 -11.12 4.35
CA ARG A 18 7.27 -12.30 4.77
C ARG A 18 8.38 -12.06 5.80
N PRO A 19 9.11 -10.92 5.82
CA PRO A 19 10.01 -10.60 6.93
C PRO A 19 9.29 -10.10 8.20
N MET A 20 7.98 -9.83 8.14
CA MET A 20 7.16 -9.45 9.29
C MET A 20 6.64 -10.73 9.97
N LEU A 21 6.42 -10.72 11.29
CA LEU A 21 5.77 -11.80 12.07
C LEU A 21 4.27 -11.97 11.75
N GLY A 22 3.86 -11.65 10.52
CA GLY A 22 2.46 -11.51 10.12
C GLY A 22 1.81 -10.22 10.63
N PHE A 23 0.53 -10.05 10.31
CA PHE A 23 -0.27 -8.96 10.84
C PHE A 23 -0.91 -9.39 12.16
N GLN A 24 -0.67 -8.63 13.24
CA GLN A 24 -1.23 -8.94 14.56
C GLN A 24 -2.74 -8.72 14.63
N THR A 25 -3.28 -7.77 13.87
CA THR A 25 -4.72 -7.48 13.82
C THR A 25 -5.18 -7.16 12.40
N VAL A 26 -6.48 -7.29 12.14
CA VAL A 26 -7.11 -6.89 10.87
C VAL A 26 -6.95 -5.38 10.61
N HIS A 27 -6.97 -4.57 11.67
CA HIS A 27 -6.73 -3.14 11.57
C HIS A 27 -5.30 -2.87 11.05
N THR A 28 -4.27 -3.44 11.69
CA THR A 28 -2.88 -3.29 11.26
C THR A 28 -2.66 -3.83 9.83
N ALA A 29 -3.33 -4.92 9.45
CA ALA A 29 -3.29 -5.43 8.08
C ALA A 29 -3.83 -4.40 7.08
N ARG A 30 -4.97 -3.76 7.40
CA ARG A 30 -5.59 -2.74 6.55
C ARG A 30 -4.69 -1.52 6.37
N VAL A 31 -4.10 -1.01 7.46
CA VAL A 31 -3.17 0.14 7.42
C VAL A 31 -1.96 -0.17 6.53
N ILE A 32 -1.30 -1.31 6.75
CA ILE A 32 -0.08 -1.67 6.02
C ILE A 32 -0.38 -1.93 4.54
N LEU A 33 -1.45 -2.67 4.22
CA LEU A 33 -1.84 -2.90 2.82
C LEU A 33 -2.22 -1.61 2.11
N GLY A 34 -2.97 -0.71 2.79
CA GLY A 34 -3.32 0.61 2.27
C GLY A 34 -2.08 1.48 2.00
N GLY A 35 -1.09 1.46 2.89
CA GLY A 35 0.18 2.16 2.69
C GLY A 35 1.00 1.63 1.52
N ILE A 36 1.05 0.29 1.34
CA ILE A 36 1.71 -0.34 0.19
C ILE A 36 1.03 0.10 -1.12
N GLU A 37 -0.30 0.09 -1.15
CA GLU A 37 -1.08 0.52 -2.31
C GLU A 37 -0.86 2.00 -2.61
N MET A 38 -0.90 2.87 -1.59
CA MET A 38 -0.64 4.30 -1.71
C MET A 38 0.71 4.60 -2.37
N ILE A 39 1.80 3.99 -1.88
CA ILE A 39 3.14 4.13 -2.48
C ILE A 39 3.13 3.65 -3.93
N HIS A 40 2.41 2.57 -4.22
CA HIS A 40 2.30 2.01 -5.57
C HIS A 40 1.56 2.97 -6.53
N MET A 41 0.49 3.63 -6.05
CA MET A 41 -0.26 4.65 -6.80
C MET A 41 0.60 5.90 -7.06
N MET A 42 1.38 6.34 -6.07
CA MET A 42 2.32 7.47 -6.21
C MET A 42 3.42 7.19 -7.23
N ARG A 43 4.05 6.00 -7.18
CA ARG A 43 5.08 5.60 -8.15
C ARG A 43 4.55 5.52 -9.58
N LYS A 44 3.26 5.20 -9.74
CA LYS A 44 2.56 5.20 -11.03
C LYS A 44 2.05 6.58 -11.45
N GLN A 45 2.28 7.62 -10.65
CA GLN A 45 1.77 8.98 -10.85
C GLN A 45 0.24 9.00 -11.10
N GLN A 46 -0.51 8.15 -10.38
CA GLN A 46 -1.96 8.15 -10.51
C GLN A 46 -2.52 9.48 -9.99
N ALA A 47 -3.47 10.06 -10.74
CA ALA A 47 -3.97 11.44 -10.55
C ALA A 47 -4.42 11.75 -9.10
N LYS A 48 -4.90 10.75 -8.36
CA LYS A 48 -5.30 10.86 -6.94
C LYS A 48 -4.15 11.31 -6.01
N TYR A 49 -2.91 10.99 -6.36
CA TYR A 49 -1.71 11.31 -5.58
C TYR A 49 -0.66 12.14 -6.36
N ALA A 50 -0.85 12.32 -7.67
CA ALA A 50 0.11 13.01 -8.54
C ALA A 50 -0.01 14.54 -8.51
N ARG A 51 -1.14 15.09 -8.05
CA ARG A 51 -1.45 16.52 -8.24
C ARG A 51 -1.49 17.38 -6.97
N ASN A 52 -1.36 16.81 -5.78
CA ASN A 52 -1.34 17.61 -4.55
C ASN A 52 -0.29 17.07 -3.54
N PRO A 53 0.76 17.83 -3.22
CA PRO A 53 1.71 17.49 -2.14
C PRO A 53 1.16 17.78 -0.73
N ASP A 54 -0.10 18.20 -0.63
CA ASP A 54 -0.81 18.52 0.62
C ASP A 54 -1.94 17.49 0.82
N PRO A 55 -1.86 16.56 1.78
CA PRO A 55 -0.93 16.46 2.92
C PRO A 55 0.42 15.78 2.58
N SER A 56 1.40 15.89 3.49
CA SER A 56 2.66 15.12 3.41
C SER A 56 2.42 13.61 3.34
N LEU A 57 3.37 12.83 2.79
CA LEU A 57 3.26 11.36 2.74
C LEU A 57 2.99 10.75 4.12
N ALA A 58 3.64 11.29 5.17
CA ALA A 58 3.45 10.85 6.53
C ALA A 58 2.02 11.13 7.01
N SER A 59 1.52 12.35 6.79
CA SER A 59 0.16 12.75 7.13
C SER A 59 -0.89 11.92 6.39
N GLN A 60 -0.66 11.57 5.12
CA GLN A 60 -1.54 10.66 4.36
C GLN A 60 -1.53 9.24 4.93
N PHE A 61 -0.37 8.78 5.43
CA PHE A 61 -0.25 7.50 6.09
C PHE A 61 -0.92 7.50 7.48
N ASP A 62 -0.81 8.59 8.23
CA ASP A 62 -1.47 8.75 9.53
C ASP A 62 -3.00 8.69 9.38
N LEU A 63 -3.56 9.25 8.30
CA LEU A 63 -4.98 9.10 7.97
C LEU A 63 -5.41 7.67 7.65
N LEU A 64 -4.50 6.81 7.19
CA LEU A 64 -4.79 5.38 7.02
C LEU A 64 -4.74 4.63 8.34
N ALA A 65 -3.97 5.14 9.30
CA ALA A 65 -3.75 4.54 10.62
C ALA A 65 -4.75 5.02 11.70
N ALA A 66 -5.41 6.15 11.47
CA ALA A 66 -6.49 6.69 12.31
C ALA A 66 -7.77 5.83 12.23
#